data_AF-A0A2K5NJF0-F1
#
_entry.id   AF-A0A2K5NJF0-F1
#
_cell.length_a   1.000
_cell.length_b   1.000
_cell.length_c   1.000
_cell.angle_alpha   90.00
_cell.angle_beta   90.00
_cell.angle_gamma   90.00
#
_symmetry.space_group_name_H-M   'P 1'
#
loop_
_entity.id
_entity.type
_entity.pdbx_description
1 polymer ?
#
loop_
_entity_poly.entity_id
_entity_poly.type
_entity_poly.pdbx_seq_one_letter_code
_entity_poly.pdbx_strand_id
1 'polypeptide(L)'
;VGPGDPLLSPSRGFLLCKTGWHSSRLLGDCSPCTPVSTALSFIPVGMAAPSMKERQVCWGARDEYWKCLDENLEDASQCKKLRSSFESSCPQQWIKYFDKRRDYLKFKEKFEAGQFEPSTAKS
;
A
#
# COMPACT_ATOMS: atom_id res chain seq x y z
N VAL A 1 -18.67 -16.84 18.45
CA VAL A 1 -18.59 -15.57 19.21
C VAL A 1 -17.27 -14.92 18.85
N GLY A 2 -17.31 -13.94 17.96
CA GLY A 2 -16.15 -13.08 17.68
C GLY A 2 -16.00 -12.00 18.75
N PRO A 3 -14.88 -11.27 18.72
CA PRO A 3 -14.96 -9.80 18.70
C PRO A 3 -13.85 -9.20 17.80
N GLY A 4 -13.96 -8.10 17.06
CA GLY A 4 -15.01 -7.13 16.82
C GLY A 4 -14.44 -6.05 15.87
N ASP A 5 -15.21 -5.65 14.86
CA ASP A 5 -15.01 -4.40 14.10
C ASP A 5 -15.35 -3.15 14.99
N PRO A 6 -15.41 -1.92 14.46
CA PRO A 6 -14.32 -0.96 14.35
C PRO A 6 -14.60 0.33 15.16
N LEU A 7 -13.58 0.93 15.76
CA LEU A 7 -13.73 2.25 16.39
C LEU A 7 -13.68 3.37 15.34
N LEU A 8 -14.85 3.62 14.76
CA LEU A 8 -15.23 4.86 14.10
C LEU A 8 -15.44 5.92 15.20
N SER A 9 -14.66 7.01 15.18
CA SER A 9 -14.91 8.17 16.05
C SER A 9 -15.53 9.31 15.24
N PRO A 10 -16.66 9.89 15.68
CA PRO A 10 -17.36 10.96 14.98
C PRO A 10 -16.93 12.35 15.46
N SER A 11 -17.22 13.34 14.60
CA SER A 11 -17.44 14.74 14.96
C SER A 11 -16.22 15.63 15.26
N ARG A 12 -15.80 16.38 14.23
CA ARG A 12 -15.62 17.83 14.38
C ARG A 12 -15.92 18.52 13.06
N GLY A 13 -17.17 18.94 12.92
CA GLY A 13 -17.56 19.93 11.93
C GLY A 13 -16.85 21.25 12.23
N PHE A 14 -16.26 21.83 11.20
CA PHE A 14 -15.93 23.24 11.17
C PHE A 14 -16.52 23.80 9.89
N LEU A 15 -17.70 24.41 10.03
CA LEU A 15 -18.26 25.29 9.02
C LEU A 15 -17.36 26.52 8.94
N LEU A 16 -16.60 26.67 7.85
CA LEU A 16 -16.36 28.00 7.30
C LEU A 16 -17.02 28.10 5.94
N CYS A 17 -18.06 28.91 5.90
CA CYS A 17 -18.62 29.48 4.69
C CYS A 17 -17.83 30.76 4.35
N LYS A 18 -17.92 31.17 3.07
CA LYS A 18 -17.38 32.41 2.45
C LYS A 18 -15.93 32.23 1.95
N THR A 19 -15.57 32.41 0.68
CA THR A 19 -16.13 33.20 -0.42
C THR A 19 -15.69 32.59 -1.76
N GLY A 20 -16.55 32.69 -2.78
CA GLY A 20 -16.36 32.07 -4.09
C GLY A 20 -15.08 32.46 -4.82
N TRP A 21 -14.47 31.45 -5.44
CA TRP A 21 -13.69 31.62 -6.66
C TRP A 21 -14.48 30.92 -7.77
N HIS A 22 -15.34 31.69 -8.45
CA HIS A 22 -15.88 31.28 -9.74
C HIS A 22 -14.69 31.17 -10.71
N SER A 23 -14.17 29.96 -10.91
CA SER A 23 -13.34 29.67 -12.08
C SER A 23 -14.27 29.13 -13.16
N SER A 24 -14.84 30.06 -13.92
CA SER A 24 -15.49 29.78 -15.20
C SER A 24 -14.44 29.24 -16.17
N ARG A 25 -14.15 27.94 -16.10
CA ARG A 25 -13.55 27.20 -17.21
C ARG A 25 -14.67 26.42 -17.89
N LEU A 26 -15.18 27.08 -18.91
CA LEU A 26 -15.65 26.51 -20.18
C LEU A 26 -16.20 25.09 -20.12
N LEU A 27 -17.52 25.01 -20.25
CA LEU A 27 -18.20 23.82 -20.77
C LEU A 27 -17.54 23.43 -22.10
N GLY A 28 -16.66 22.44 -22.03
CA GLY A 28 -16.26 21.63 -23.16
C GLY A 28 -17.26 20.50 -23.30
N ASP A 29 -17.97 20.49 -24.42
CA ASP A 29 -18.92 19.49 -24.86
C ASP A 29 -18.40 18.05 -24.64
N CYS A 30 -18.97 17.33 -23.67
CA CYS A 30 -18.82 15.87 -23.60
C CYS A 30 -19.70 15.27 -24.70
N SER A 31 -19.08 15.00 -25.85
CA SER A 31 -19.64 14.17 -26.90
C SER A 31 -20.11 12.81 -26.33
N PRO A 32 -21.17 12.18 -26.88
CA PRO A 32 -21.88 11.11 -26.20
C PRO A 32 -21.02 9.88 -25.91
N CYS A 33 -21.13 9.35 -24.69
CA CYS A 33 -20.63 8.02 -24.34
C CYS A 33 -21.43 6.98 -25.14
N THR A 34 -20.92 6.58 -26.31
CA THR A 34 -21.38 5.37 -26.99
C THR A 34 -21.08 4.15 -26.12
N PRO A 35 -22.02 3.22 -25.91
CA PRO A 35 -21.74 1.98 -25.20
C PRO A 35 -20.97 1.04 -26.12
N VAL A 36 -19.63 1.03 -26.02
CA VAL A 36 -18.83 -0.10 -26.52
C VAL A 36 -18.98 -1.24 -25.51
N SER A 37 -20.06 -1.99 -25.70
CA SER A 37 -20.12 -3.38 -25.26
C SER A 37 -19.23 -4.21 -26.18
N THR A 38 -18.46 -5.11 -25.57
CA THR A 38 -17.63 -6.18 -26.18
C THR A 38 -16.17 -5.84 -26.45
N ALA A 39 -15.35 -5.85 -25.39
CA ALA A 39 -13.97 -6.40 -25.42
C ALA A 39 -13.33 -6.35 -24.01
N LEU A 40 -13.95 -6.99 -23.01
CA LEU A 40 -13.36 -7.16 -21.68
C LEU A 40 -12.34 -8.32 -21.63
N SER A 41 -11.57 -8.54 -22.70
CA SER A 41 -10.66 -9.69 -22.81
C SER A 41 -9.26 -9.37 -23.35
N PHE A 42 -8.91 -8.09 -23.50
CA PHE A 42 -7.59 -7.68 -24.02
C PHE A 42 -6.78 -6.76 -23.08
N ILE A 43 -7.11 -6.70 -21.78
CA ILE A 43 -6.21 -6.05 -20.82
C ILE A 43 -5.09 -7.03 -20.47
N PRO A 44 -3.81 -6.72 -20.78
CA PRO A 44 -2.71 -7.55 -20.33
C PRO A 44 -2.75 -7.63 -18.80
N VAL A 45 -2.62 -8.85 -18.27
CA VAL A 45 -2.60 -9.23 -16.84
C VAL A 45 -1.51 -8.52 -16.01
N GLY A 46 -0.82 -7.52 -16.57
CA GLY A 46 0.07 -6.61 -15.86
C GLY A 46 -0.57 -5.32 -15.36
N MET A 47 -1.78 -4.95 -15.80
CA MET A 47 -2.41 -3.64 -15.48
C MET A 47 -3.86 -3.74 -15.00
N ALA A 48 -4.35 -4.95 -14.71
CA ALA A 48 -5.63 -5.11 -14.04
C ALA A 48 -5.43 -4.96 -12.54
N ALA A 49 -6.23 -4.10 -11.89
CA ALA A 49 -6.23 -4.03 -10.43
C ALA A 49 -6.63 -5.40 -9.88
N PRO A 50 -5.85 -6.02 -8.97
CA PRO A 50 -6.18 -7.32 -8.42
C PRO A 50 -7.54 -7.25 -7.71
N SER A 51 -8.30 -8.34 -7.81
CA SER A 51 -9.60 -8.46 -7.16
C SER A 51 -9.45 -8.28 -5.64
N MET A 52 -10.53 -7.90 -4.97
CA MET A 52 -10.51 -7.68 -3.51
C MET A 52 -10.02 -8.92 -2.76
N LYS A 53 -10.39 -10.12 -3.21
CA LYS A 53 -9.96 -11.39 -2.61
C LYS A 53 -8.46 -11.65 -2.78
N GLU A 54 -7.91 -11.43 -3.97
CA GLU A 54 -6.46 -11.58 -4.22
C GLU A 54 -5.64 -10.60 -3.38
N ARG A 55 -6.15 -9.38 -3.19
CA ARG A 55 -5.52 -8.37 -2.33
C ARG A 55 -5.46 -8.82 -0.88
N GLN A 56 -6.52 -9.42 -0.35
CA GLN A 56 -6.55 -9.95 1.01
C GLN A 56 -5.52 -11.07 1.20
N VAL A 57 -5.42 -12.00 0.23
CA VAL A 57 -4.42 -13.08 0.27
C VAL A 57 -3.00 -12.52 0.24
N CYS A 58 -2.74 -11.54 -0.62
CA CYS A 58 -1.44 -10.87 -0.69
C CYS A 58 -1.06 -10.20 0.64
N TRP A 59 -2.00 -9.48 1.27
CA TRP A 59 -1.75 -8.85 2.57
C TRP A 59 -1.52 -9.86 3.68
N GLY A 60 -2.26 -10.99 3.69
CA GLY A 60 -2.02 -12.07 4.63
C GLY A 60 -0.62 -12.67 4.50
N ALA A 61 -0.20 -13.03 3.28
CA ALA A 61 1.14 -13.56 3.02
C ALA A 61 2.26 -12.56 3.37
N ARG A 62 2.03 -11.26 3.15
CA ARG A 62 2.94 -10.19 3.58
C ARG A 62 3.11 -10.19 5.10
N ASP A 63 2.00 -10.21 5.83
CA ASP A 63 2.02 -10.08 7.29
C ASP A 63 2.66 -11.30 7.95
N GLU A 64 2.43 -12.51 7.41
CA GLU A 64 3.13 -13.73 7.83
C GLU A 64 4.64 -13.62 7.59
N TYR A 65 5.06 -13.14 6.41
CA TYR A 65 6.48 -12.96 6.10
C TYR A 65 7.13 -11.91 7.02
N TRP A 66 6.47 -10.78 7.27
CA TRP A 66 7.00 -9.72 8.14
C TRP A 66 7.08 -10.16 9.59
N LYS A 67 6.06 -10.87 10.09
CA LYS A 67 6.08 -11.46 11.43
C LYS A 67 7.26 -12.40 11.61
N CYS A 68 7.53 -13.26 10.63
CA CYS A 68 8.69 -14.15 10.67
C CYS A 68 10.00 -13.35 10.77
N LEU A 69 10.16 -12.26 10.02
CA LEU A 69 11.37 -11.45 10.07
C LEU A 69 11.52 -10.71 11.41
N ASP A 70 10.43 -10.21 11.98
CA ASP A 70 10.44 -9.55 13.29
C ASP A 70 10.83 -10.55 14.41
N GLU A 71 10.36 -11.80 14.32
CA GLU A 71 10.72 -12.87 15.27
C GLU A 71 12.17 -13.37 15.10
N ASN A 72 12.73 -13.28 13.88
CA ASN A 72 14.06 -13.80 13.54
C ASN A 72 15.12 -12.69 13.37
N LEU A 73 14.95 -11.52 14.01
CA LEU A 73 15.91 -10.41 13.98
C LEU A 73 16.35 -10.01 12.55
N GLU A 74 15.40 -9.97 11.62
CA GLU A 74 15.62 -9.64 10.19
C GLU A 74 16.41 -10.70 9.39
N ASP A 75 16.55 -11.93 9.90
CA ASP A 75 17.16 -13.03 9.13
C ASP A 75 16.20 -13.57 8.04
N ALA A 76 16.31 -12.98 6.85
CA ALA A 76 15.56 -13.40 5.67
C ALA A 76 15.84 -14.86 5.24
N SER A 77 16.90 -15.50 5.74
CA SER A 77 17.23 -16.87 5.38
C SER A 77 16.27 -17.90 5.99
N GLN A 78 15.77 -17.63 7.21
CA GLN A 78 14.81 -18.47 7.91
C GLN A 78 13.41 -18.34 7.29
N CYS A 79 13.08 -17.15 6.77
CA CYS A 79 11.76 -16.82 6.26
C CYS A 79 11.60 -17.04 4.74
N LYS A 80 12.55 -17.71 4.07
CA LYS A 80 12.53 -17.94 2.60
C LYS A 80 11.24 -18.61 2.10
N LYS A 81 10.69 -19.55 2.87
CA LYS A 81 9.45 -20.25 2.49
C LYS A 81 8.26 -19.29 2.42
N LEU A 82 8.13 -18.41 3.41
CA LEU A 82 7.10 -17.37 3.46
C LEU A 82 7.36 -16.29 2.41
N ARG A 83 8.64 -15.99 2.13
CA ARG A 83 9.02 -15.07 1.05
C ARG A 83 8.50 -15.54 -0.30
N SER A 84 8.68 -16.82 -0.64
CA SER A 84 8.17 -17.37 -1.90
C SER A 84 6.64 -17.30 -1.98
N SER A 85 5.92 -17.55 -0.88
CA SER A 85 4.46 -17.42 -0.83
C SER A 85 3.99 -15.97 -1.04
N PHE A 86 4.69 -15.02 -0.44
CA PHE A 86 4.44 -13.59 -0.63
C PHE A 86 4.70 -13.17 -2.09
N GLU A 87 5.79 -13.65 -2.69
CA GLU A 87 6.14 -13.35 -4.08
C GLU A 87 5.15 -13.93 -5.11
N SER A 88 4.57 -15.10 -4.83
CA SER A 88 3.55 -15.72 -5.70
C SER A 88 2.16 -15.12 -5.53
N SER A 89 1.85 -14.61 -4.33
CA SER A 89 0.50 -14.10 -4.00
C SER A 89 0.31 -12.63 -4.33
N CYS A 90 1.41 -11.88 -4.49
CA CYS A 90 1.37 -10.43 -4.67
C CYS A 90 1.90 -10.00 -6.05
N PRO A 91 1.36 -8.91 -6.61
CA PRO A 91 1.97 -8.26 -7.76
C PRO A 91 3.39 -7.77 -7.45
N GLN A 92 4.31 -7.90 -8.41
CA GLN A 92 5.71 -7.48 -8.27
C GLN A 92 5.89 -6.01 -7.87
N GLN A 93 5.02 -5.12 -8.36
CA GLN A 93 5.03 -3.70 -7.97
C GLN A 93 4.71 -3.51 -6.48
N TRP A 94 3.81 -4.31 -5.93
CA TRP A 94 3.43 -4.24 -4.53
C TRP A 94 4.52 -4.80 -3.63
N ILE A 95 5.17 -5.90 -4.03
CA ILE A 95 6.31 -6.48 -3.31
C ILE A 95 7.41 -5.44 -3.15
N LYS A 96 7.82 -4.79 -4.24
CA LYS A 96 8.83 -3.73 -4.23
C LYS A 96 8.44 -2.56 -3.32
N TYR A 97 7.16 -2.15 -3.34
CA TYR A 97 6.67 -1.09 -2.46
C TYR A 97 6.70 -1.50 -0.99
N PHE A 98 6.27 -2.72 -0.67
CA PHE A 98 6.26 -3.24 0.70
C PHE A 98 7.66 -3.40 1.27
N ASP A 99 8.61 -3.95 0.50
CA ASP A 99 10.01 -4.10 0.93
C ASP A 99 10.62 -2.73 1.28
N LYS A 100 10.49 -1.73 0.39
CA LYS A 100 10.96 -0.37 0.66
C LYS A 100 10.28 0.26 1.88
N ARG A 101 8.98 -0.01 2.06
CA ARG A 101 8.23 0.50 3.22
C ARG A 101 8.74 -0.12 4.51
N ARG A 102 9.06 -1.41 4.53
CA ARG A 102 9.61 -2.10 5.71
C ARG A 102 10.98 -1.54 6.08
N ASP A 103 11.87 -1.38 5.10
CA ASP A 103 13.21 -0.81 5.31
C ASP A 103 13.10 0.61 5.91
N TYR A 104 12.18 1.42 5.38
CA TYR A 104 11.92 2.75 5.92
C TYR A 104 11.43 2.71 7.37
N LEU A 105 10.49 1.81 7.70
CA LEU A 105 9.98 1.68 9.06
C LEU A 105 11.07 1.25 10.04
N LYS A 106 11.93 0.29 9.67
CA LYS A 106 13.05 -0.16 10.49
C LYS A 106 14.12 0.92 10.64
N PHE A 107 14.40 1.67 9.57
CA PHE A 107 15.30 2.83 9.65
C PHE A 107 14.74 3.90 10.58
N LYS A 108 13.44 4.21 10.44
CA LYS A 108 12.75 5.17 11.31
C LYS A 108 12.81 4.73 12.78
N GLU A 109 12.55 3.46 13.08
CA GLU A 109 12.65 2.90 14.43
C GLU A 109 14.07 3.06 15.01
N LYS A 110 15.11 2.75 14.24
CA LYS A 110 16.52 2.94 14.65
C LYS A 110 16.87 4.40 14.87
N PHE A 111 16.34 5.29 14.03
CA PHE A 111 16.54 6.74 14.14
C PHE A 111 15.86 7.29 15.41
N GLU A 112 14.62 6.89 15.66
CA GLU A 112 13.87 7.26 16.88
C GLU A 112 14.50 6.65 18.15
N ALA A 113 15.10 5.46 18.05
CA ALA A 113 15.87 4.84 19.11
C ALA A 113 17.24 5.51 19.39
N GLY A 114 17.57 6.60 18.68
CA GLY A 114 18.79 7.38 18.89
C GLY A 114 20.08 6.69 18.42
N GLN A 115 19.98 5.58 17.67
CA GLN A 115 21.12 4.82 17.16
C GLN A 115 21.62 5.35 15.80
N PHE A 116 21.76 6.67 15.68
CA PHE A 116 22.38 7.25 14.50
C PHE A 116 23.88 7.41 14.75
N GLU A 117 24.67 6.42 14.35
CA GLU A 117 26.12 6.58 14.19
C GLU A 117 26.36 7.34 12.88
N PRO A 118 26.77 8.61 12.91
CA PRO A 118 27.21 9.29 11.69
C PRO A 118 28.47 8.57 11.25
N SER A 119 28.46 7.96 10.06
CA SER A 119 29.67 7.38 9.49
C SER A 119 30.73 8.47 9.43
N THR A 120 31.78 8.33 10.25
CA THR A 120 32.85 9.31 10.37
C THR A 120 33.42 9.62 8.99
N ALA A 121 33.40 10.91 8.65
CA ALA A 121 33.99 11.44 7.43
C ALA A 121 35.45 10.99 7.36
N LYS A 122 35.79 10.17 6.36
CA LYS A 122 37.20 9.92 6.01
C LYS A 122 37.73 11.18 5.34
N SER A 123 38.70 11.80 6.02
CA SER A 123 39.50 12.96 5.60
C SER A 123 40.44 12.63 4.46
#